data_AF-A0A9X1W826-F1
#
_entry.id   AF-A0A9X1W826-F1
#
_cell.length_a   1.000
_cell.length_b   1.000
_cell.length_c   1.000
_cell.angle_alpha   90.00
_cell.angle_beta   90.00
_cell.angle_gamma   90.00
#
_symmetry.space_group_name_H-M   'P 1'
#
loop_
_entity.id
_entity.type
_entity.pdbx_description
1 polymer ?
#
loop_
_entity_poly.entity_id
_entity_poly.type
_entity_poly.pdbx_seq_one_letter_code
_entity_poly.pdbx_strand_id
1 'polypeptide(L)'
;MVFKDLKAGLPAALMSVVLISTAQLAMKWGMAGLSRDWSALYSLISQFELVDSVVLVWPALVGVAIGLACYALSMACWIMALKHLPLGVAYPLLSLSYVLVYLLAVTLPWMNESFSGVKLLGIGFILMGLALIFTAKKSS
;
A
#
# COMPACT_ATOMS: atom_id res chain seq x y z
N MET A 1 30.23 -7.39 -9.23
CA MET A 1 29.26 -8.16 -8.41
C MET A 1 28.08 -7.28 -8.01
N VAL A 2 28.32 -6.18 -7.28
CA VAL A 2 27.33 -5.20 -6.76
C VAL A 2 26.22 -4.76 -7.73
N PHE A 3 26.53 -4.47 -9.01
CA PHE A 3 25.52 -4.03 -9.99
C PHE A 3 24.56 -5.15 -10.45
N LYS A 4 24.99 -6.41 -10.42
CA LYS A 4 24.17 -7.56 -10.82
C LYS A 4 23.16 -7.91 -9.73
N ASP A 5 23.60 -7.84 -8.48
CA ASP A 5 22.73 -8.01 -7.31
C ASP A 5 21.65 -6.91 -7.25
N LEU A 6 22.03 -5.66 -7.54
CA LEU A 6 21.07 -4.55 -7.56
C LEU A 6 19.94 -4.75 -8.57
N LYS A 7 20.27 -5.18 -9.79
CA LYS A 7 19.26 -5.46 -10.83
C LYS A 7 18.37 -6.65 -10.48
N ALA A 8 18.87 -7.61 -9.70
CA ALA A 8 18.10 -8.77 -9.25
C ALA A 8 17.09 -8.40 -8.16
N GLY A 9 17.44 -7.49 -7.24
CA GLY A 9 16.57 -7.09 -6.13
C GLY A 9 15.51 -6.04 -6.49
N LEU A 10 15.78 -5.19 -7.49
CA LEU A 10 14.89 -4.07 -7.84
C LEU A 10 13.47 -4.50 -8.28
N PRO A 11 13.28 -5.52 -9.14
CA PRO A 11 11.94 -5.98 -9.53
C PRO A 11 11.12 -6.45 -8.33
N ALA A 12 11.74 -7.19 -7.40
CA ALA A 12 11.09 -7.66 -6.18
C ALA A 12 10.68 -6.48 -5.27
N ALA A 13 11.52 -5.44 -5.16
CA ALA A 13 11.19 -4.24 -4.40
C ALA A 13 10.01 -3.47 -5.02
N LEU A 14 10.03 -3.25 -6.34
CA LEU A 14 8.94 -2.55 -7.04
C LEU A 14 7.63 -3.33 -6.97
N MET A 15 7.69 -4.67 -7.13
CA MET A 15 6.52 -5.53 -6.94
C MET A 15 5.98 -5.42 -5.51
N SER A 16 6.85 -5.45 -4.50
CA SER A 16 6.48 -5.24 -3.11
C SER A 16 5.79 -3.89 -2.91
N VAL A 17 6.33 -2.81 -3.49
CA VAL A 17 5.76 -1.44 -3.44
C VAL A 17 4.37 -1.38 -4.06
N VAL A 18 4.13 -2.04 -5.19
CA VAL A 18 2.79 -2.11 -5.80
C VAL A 18 1.84 -2.89 -4.90
N LEU A 19 2.25 -4.08 -4.43
CA LEU A 19 1.44 -4.95 -3.58
C LEU A 19 1.06 -4.26 -2.26
N ILE A 20 2.00 -3.60 -1.59
CA ILE A 20 1.73 -2.90 -0.33
C ILE A 20 0.83 -1.67 -0.55
N SER A 21 0.96 -1.00 -1.69
CA SER A 21 0.08 0.12 -2.04
C SER A 21 -1.36 -0.36 -2.26
N THR A 22 -1.54 -1.44 -3.02
CA THR A 22 -2.85 -2.10 -3.18
C THR A 22 -3.39 -2.56 -1.84
N ALA A 23 -2.54 -3.14 -0.98
CA ALA A 23 -2.94 -3.60 0.35
C ALA A 23 -3.51 -2.46 1.21
N GLN A 24 -2.79 -1.34 1.29
CA GLN A 24 -3.21 -0.19 2.10
C GLN A 24 -4.52 0.42 1.59
N LEU A 25 -4.70 0.54 0.27
CA LEU A 25 -5.93 1.07 -0.32
C LEU A 25 -7.12 0.13 -0.09
N ALA A 26 -6.94 -1.17 -0.33
CA ALA A 26 -7.98 -2.18 -0.12
C ALA A 26 -8.40 -2.29 1.34
N MET A 27 -7.44 -2.28 2.27
CA MET A 27 -7.72 -2.25 3.71
C MET A 27 -8.45 -0.97 4.11
N LYS A 28 -7.99 0.20 3.64
CA LYS A 28 -8.65 1.47 3.99
C LYS A 28 -10.08 1.52 3.46
N TRP A 29 -10.32 1.06 2.24
CA TRP A 29 -11.67 0.99 1.68
C TRP A 29 -12.55 -0.01 2.44
N GLY A 30 -12.04 -1.22 2.69
CA GLY A 30 -12.77 -2.24 3.44
C GLY A 30 -13.10 -1.79 4.86
N MET A 31 -12.11 -1.28 5.60
CA MET A 31 -12.32 -0.77 6.97
C MET A 31 -13.27 0.42 7.03
N ALA A 32 -13.25 1.31 6.03
CA ALA A 32 -14.23 2.39 5.95
C ALA A 32 -15.65 1.85 5.76
N GLY A 33 -15.83 0.83 4.92
CA GLY A 33 -17.11 0.13 4.77
C GLY A 33 -17.58 -0.55 6.06
N LEU A 34 -16.69 -1.31 6.73
CA LEU A 34 -16.99 -1.92 8.02
C LEU A 34 -17.39 -0.88 9.08
N SER A 35 -16.70 0.27 9.11
CA SER A 35 -17.00 1.34 10.06
C SER A 35 -18.33 2.03 9.77
N ARG A 36 -18.69 2.21 8.49
CA ARG A 36 -19.97 2.81 8.09
C ARG A 36 -21.14 1.91 8.47
N ASP A 37 -20.97 0.61 8.23
CA ASP A 37 -22.02 -0.40 8.39
C ASP A 37 -21.86 -1.19 9.70
N TRP A 38 -21.33 -0.52 10.75
CA TRP A 38 -21.00 -1.14 12.04
C TRP A 38 -22.22 -1.76 12.75
N SER A 39 -23.41 -1.17 12.60
CA SER A 39 -24.65 -1.71 13.16
C SER A 39 -25.01 -3.07 12.55
N ALA A 40 -24.80 -3.26 11.24
CA ALA A 40 -25.03 -4.52 10.54
C ALA A 40 -23.97 -5.58 10.88
N LEU A 41 -22.73 -5.17 11.11
CA LEU A 41 -21.70 -6.06 11.69
C LEU A 41 -22.07 -6.53 13.09
N TYR A 42 -22.53 -5.59 13.92
CA TYR A 42 -22.91 -5.90 15.29
C TYR A 42 -24.08 -6.89 15.34
N SER A 43 -25.12 -6.72 14.50
CA SER A 43 -26.24 -7.69 14.42
C SER A 43 -25.78 -9.07 13.93
N LEU A 44 -24.87 -9.14 12.96
CA LEU A 44 -24.27 -10.42 12.53
C LEU A 44 -23.57 -11.16 13.66
N ILE A 45 -22.74 -10.44 14.42
CA ILE A 45 -21.90 -11.03 15.47
C ILE A 45 -22.73 -11.38 16.72
N SER A 46 -23.70 -10.55 17.07
CA SER A 46 -24.44 -10.66 18.34
C SER A 46 -25.76 -11.43 18.24
N GLN A 47 -26.43 -11.39 17.09
CA GLN A 47 -27.81 -11.91 16.94
C GLN A 47 -27.95 -12.98 15.86
N PHE A 48 -26.88 -13.30 15.10
CA PHE A 48 -26.88 -14.31 14.04
C PHE A 48 -27.99 -14.10 12.98
N GLU A 49 -28.43 -12.86 12.75
CA GLU A 49 -29.34 -12.51 11.65
C GLU A 49 -28.56 -12.45 10.33
N LEU A 50 -28.41 -13.63 9.71
CA LEU A 50 -27.41 -13.91 8.67
C LEU A 50 -27.74 -13.39 7.27
N VAL A 51 -29.01 -13.17 6.90
CA VAL A 51 -29.33 -13.01 5.46
C VAL A 51 -29.17 -11.57 4.98
N ASP A 52 -29.81 -10.61 5.63
CA ASP A 52 -29.79 -9.22 5.15
C ASP A 52 -28.49 -8.48 5.51
N SER A 53 -27.93 -8.79 6.68
CA SER A 53 -26.73 -8.11 7.18
C SER A 53 -25.44 -8.56 6.46
N VAL A 54 -25.37 -9.81 5.98
CA VAL A 54 -24.19 -10.30 5.23
C VAL A 54 -24.03 -9.58 3.90
N VAL A 55 -25.14 -9.33 3.18
CA VAL A 55 -25.12 -8.69 1.85
C VAL A 55 -24.49 -7.29 1.91
N LEU A 56 -24.67 -6.58 3.02
CA LEU A 56 -24.11 -5.23 3.20
C LEU A 56 -22.60 -5.24 3.49
N VAL A 57 -22.13 -6.19 4.30
CA VAL A 57 -20.75 -6.17 4.84
C VAL A 57 -19.77 -7.03 4.03
N TRP A 58 -20.23 -8.04 3.29
CA TRP A 58 -19.32 -8.94 2.56
C TRP A 58 -18.32 -8.23 1.62
N PRO A 59 -18.65 -7.16 0.87
CA PRO A 59 -17.69 -6.52 -0.02
C PRO A 59 -16.55 -5.90 0.78
N ALA A 60 -16.88 -5.29 1.92
CA ALA A 60 -15.93 -4.61 2.78
C ALA A 60 -14.99 -5.63 3.45
N LEU A 61 -15.51 -6.78 3.89
CA LEU A 61 -14.71 -7.91 4.40
C LEU A 61 -13.77 -8.47 3.33
N VAL A 62 -14.25 -8.65 2.10
CA VAL A 62 -13.43 -9.09 0.97
C VAL A 62 -12.33 -8.07 0.67
N GLY A 63 -12.63 -6.77 0.73
CA GLY A 63 -11.64 -5.71 0.58
C GLY A 63 -10.50 -5.80 1.61
N VAL A 64 -10.84 -6.00 2.89
CA VAL A 64 -9.83 -6.21 3.95
C VAL A 64 -9.04 -7.49 3.71
N ALA A 65 -9.68 -8.59 3.33
CA ALA A 65 -9.03 -9.87 3.07
C ALA A 65 -8.04 -9.80 1.90
N ILE A 66 -8.44 -9.17 0.78
CA ILE A 66 -7.55 -8.88 -0.35
C ILE A 66 -6.38 -8.02 0.11
N GLY A 67 -6.65 -6.99 0.92
CA GLY A 67 -5.62 -6.15 1.49
C GLY A 67 -4.58 -6.93 2.28
N LEU A 68 -5.02 -7.83 3.18
CA LEU A 68 -4.16 -8.69 3.98
C LEU A 68 -3.34 -9.66 3.11
N ALA A 69 -3.96 -10.28 2.10
CA ALA A 69 -3.26 -11.15 1.16
C ALA A 69 -2.17 -10.40 0.38
N CYS A 70 -2.49 -9.22 -0.16
CA CYS A 70 -1.52 -8.36 -0.85
C CYS A 70 -0.38 -7.94 0.09
N TYR A 71 -0.68 -7.64 1.36
CA TYR A 71 0.34 -7.30 2.36
C TYR A 71 1.31 -8.47 2.60
N ALA A 72 0.77 -9.68 2.79
CA ALA A 72 1.58 -10.88 2.99
C ALA A 72 2.49 -11.18 1.78
N LEU A 73 1.94 -11.08 0.55
CA LEU A 73 2.72 -11.24 -0.68
C LEU A 73 3.79 -10.14 -0.82
N SER A 74 3.45 -8.90 -0.47
CA SER A 74 4.41 -7.80 -0.47
C SER A 74 5.59 -8.08 0.45
N MET A 75 5.35 -8.61 1.64
CA MET A 75 6.40 -8.97 2.58
C MET A 75 7.32 -10.08 2.03
N ALA A 76 6.76 -11.08 1.33
CA ALA A 76 7.58 -12.10 0.68
C ALA A 76 8.51 -11.48 -0.39
N CYS A 77 7.97 -10.61 -1.25
CA CYS A 77 8.77 -9.88 -2.24
C CYS A 77 9.81 -8.96 -1.58
N TRP A 78 9.46 -8.32 -0.47
CA TRP A 78 10.34 -7.43 0.28
C TRP A 78 11.55 -8.16 0.84
N ILE A 79 11.35 -9.33 1.44
CA ILE A 79 12.44 -10.18 1.95
C ILE A 79 13.41 -10.54 0.82
N MET A 80 12.88 -10.92 -0.35
CA MET A 80 13.73 -11.20 -1.51
C MET A 80 14.52 -9.96 -1.98
N ALA A 81 13.89 -8.79 -1.96
CA ALA A 81 14.56 -7.54 -2.33
C ALA A 81 15.71 -7.21 -1.37
N LEU A 82 15.52 -7.38 -0.07
CA LEU A 82 16.54 -7.09 0.95
C LEU A 82 17.76 -8.01 0.86
N LYS A 83 17.64 -9.21 0.28
CA LYS A 83 18.80 -10.08 0.02
C LYS A 83 19.79 -9.48 -0.98
N HIS A 84 19.33 -8.55 -1.80
CA HIS A 84 20.09 -8.04 -2.95
C HIS A 84 20.30 -6.53 -2.92
N LEU A 85 19.38 -5.78 -2.29
CA LEU A 85 19.44 -4.33 -2.22
C LEU A 85 20.10 -3.87 -0.92
N PRO A 86 21.04 -2.90 -0.98
CA PRO A 86 21.51 -2.24 0.22
C PRO A 86 20.39 -1.40 0.83
N LEU A 87 20.38 -1.30 2.16
CA LEU A 87 19.36 -0.58 2.92
C LEU A 87 19.15 0.86 2.42
N GLY A 88 20.23 1.57 2.08
CA GLY A 88 20.17 2.94 1.54
C GLY A 88 19.41 3.08 0.21
N VAL A 89 19.18 2.00 -0.55
CA VAL A 89 18.35 2.00 -1.76
C VAL A 89 16.96 1.42 -1.50
N ALA A 90 16.86 0.43 -0.61
CA ALA A 90 15.59 -0.22 -0.30
C ALA A 90 14.58 0.76 0.36
N TYR A 91 14.97 1.47 1.42
CA TYR A 91 14.03 2.35 2.14
C TYR A 91 13.46 3.49 1.28
N PRO A 92 14.26 4.16 0.43
CA PRO A 92 13.71 5.14 -0.53
C PRO A 92 12.69 4.51 -1.50
N LEU A 93 12.91 3.28 -1.98
CA LEU A 93 11.92 2.58 -2.80
C LEU A 93 10.62 2.33 -2.01
N LEU A 94 10.70 2.00 -0.73
CA LEU A 94 9.51 1.82 0.10
C LEU A 94 8.71 3.13 0.26
N SER A 95 9.41 4.27 0.36
CA SER A 95 8.77 5.59 0.42
C SER A 95 7.93 5.91 -0.81
N LEU A 96 8.22 5.27 -1.96
CA LEU A 96 7.40 5.38 -3.16
C LEU A 96 5.98 4.85 -2.95
N SER A 97 5.79 3.86 -2.07
CA SER A 97 4.45 3.37 -1.72
C SER A 97 3.61 4.49 -1.10
N TYR A 98 4.18 5.32 -0.23
CA TYR A 98 3.46 6.44 0.38
C TYR A 98 2.94 7.41 -0.69
N VAL A 99 3.79 7.72 -1.67
CA VAL A 99 3.43 8.56 -2.82
C VAL A 99 2.30 7.91 -3.62
N LEU A 100 2.44 6.64 -4.00
CA LEU A 100 1.46 5.90 -4.78
C LEU A 100 0.11 5.82 -4.06
N VAL A 101 0.11 5.46 -2.78
CA VAL A 101 -1.10 5.31 -1.98
C VAL A 101 -1.84 6.63 -1.87
N TYR A 102 -1.15 7.74 -1.62
CA TYR A 102 -1.82 9.04 -1.56
C TYR A 102 -2.39 9.44 -2.93
N LEU A 103 -1.59 9.34 -4.00
CA LEU A 103 -2.04 9.72 -5.35
C LEU A 103 -3.24 8.87 -5.79
N LEU A 104 -3.22 7.57 -5.53
CA LEU A 104 -4.35 6.69 -5.81
C LEU A 104 -5.53 7.01 -4.90
N ALA A 105 -5.33 7.24 -3.61
CA ALA A 105 -6.44 7.56 -2.70
C ALA A 105 -7.19 8.84 -3.11
N VAL A 106 -6.49 9.85 -3.63
CA VAL A 106 -7.10 11.11 -4.08
C VAL A 106 -7.70 11.01 -5.49
N THR A 107 -7.17 10.13 -6.36
CA THR A 107 -7.70 9.96 -7.73
C THR A 107 -8.80 8.91 -7.84
N LEU A 108 -8.85 7.94 -6.93
CA LEU A 108 -9.85 6.88 -6.93
C LEU A 108 -11.20 7.42 -6.44
N PRO A 109 -12.28 7.32 -7.26
CA PRO A 109 -13.55 7.97 -6.95
C PRO A 109 -14.26 7.38 -5.73
N TRP A 110 -13.94 6.15 -5.33
CA TRP A 110 -14.54 5.47 -4.18
C TRP A 110 -13.82 5.73 -2.84
N MET A 111 -12.61 6.31 -2.84
CA MET A 111 -11.89 6.63 -1.60
C MET A 111 -12.23 8.00 -1.02
N ASN A 112 -12.81 8.89 -1.83
CA ASN A 112 -13.34 10.20 -1.45
C ASN A 112 -12.37 11.04 -0.59
N GLU A 113 -11.06 10.87 -0.81
CA GLU A 113 -10.05 11.58 -0.02
C GLU A 113 -9.82 13.00 -0.50
N SER A 114 -9.69 13.91 0.47
CA SER A 114 -9.53 15.34 0.17
C SER A 114 -8.14 15.65 -0.38
N PHE A 115 -8.13 16.35 -1.51
CA PHE A 115 -6.91 16.88 -2.10
C PHE A 115 -6.32 17.97 -1.19
N SER A 116 -5.07 17.81 -0.78
CA SER A 116 -4.33 18.81 -0.01
C SER A 116 -3.03 19.20 -0.73
N GLY A 117 -2.90 20.48 -1.05
CA GLY A 117 -1.66 21.02 -1.65
C GLY A 117 -0.44 20.83 -0.75
N VAL A 118 -0.59 20.88 0.56
CA VAL A 118 0.51 20.64 1.52
C VAL A 118 1.00 19.20 1.45
N LYS A 119 0.08 18.22 1.37
CA LYS A 119 0.44 16.80 1.22
C LYS A 119 1.16 16.55 -0.12
N LEU A 120 0.74 17.22 -1.19
CA LEU A 120 1.45 17.16 -2.48
C LEU A 120 2.84 17.77 -2.44
N LEU A 121 3.04 18.90 -1.75
CA LEU A 121 4.38 19.47 -1.57
C LEU A 121 5.29 18.48 -0.81
N GLY A 122 4.78 17.84 0.24
CA GLY A 122 5.49 16.77 0.95
C GLY A 122 5.89 15.62 0.02
N ILE A 123 4.99 15.18 -0.86
CA ILE A 123 5.29 14.17 -1.89
C ILE A 123 6.38 14.66 -2.85
N GLY A 124 6.35 15.93 -3.25
CA GLY A 124 7.42 16.54 -4.04
C GLY A 124 8.79 16.42 -3.36
N PHE A 125 8.85 16.67 -2.05
CA PHE A 125 10.09 16.50 -1.28
C PHE A 125 10.53 15.03 -1.17
N ILE A 126 9.62 14.08 -1.00
CA ILE A 126 9.94 12.65 -0.99
C ILE A 126 10.56 12.24 -2.34
N LEU A 127 9.94 12.65 -3.45
CA LEU A 127 10.44 12.34 -4.79
C LEU A 127 11.79 13.02 -5.07
N MET A 128 11.99 14.25 -4.58
CA MET A 128 13.28 14.93 -4.66
C MET A 128 14.36 14.19 -3.87
N GLY A 129 14.07 13.76 -2.63
CA GLY A 129 14.98 12.96 -1.83
C GLY A 129 15.33 11.63 -2.51
N LEU A 130 14.33 10.96 -3.09
CA LEU A 130 14.51 9.74 -3.88
C LEU A 130 15.47 9.97 -5.06
N ALA A 131 15.25 11.04 -5.82
CA ALA A 131 16.09 11.40 -6.96
C ALA A 131 17.55 11.66 -6.54
N LEU A 132 17.77 12.41 -5.46
CA LEU A 132 19.11 12.70 -4.95
C LEU A 132 19.87 11.41 -4.58
N ILE A 133 19.21 10.47 -3.91
CA ILE A 133 19.83 9.20 -3.50
C ILE A 133 20.25 8.36 -4.71
N PHE A 134 19.39 8.26 -5.73
CA PHE A 134 19.72 7.51 -6.95
C PHE A 134 20.79 8.20 -7.81
N THR A 135 20.82 9.53 -7.81
CA THR A 135 21.82 10.29 -8.58
C THR A 135 23.20 10.22 -7.92
N ALA A 136 23.28 10.33 -6.59
CA ALA A 136 24.53 10.19 -5.83
C ALA A 136 25.19 8.83 -6.05
N LYS A 137 24.38 7.76 -6.17
CA LYS A 137 24.90 6.41 -6.41
C LYS A 137 25.47 6.20 -7.81
N LYS A 138 25.08 7.02 -8.80
CA LYS A 138 25.66 6.95 -10.17
C LYS A 138 27.08 7.50 -10.23
N SER A 139 27.51 8.26 -9.22
CA SER A 139 28.81 8.94 -9.14
C SER A 139 29.88 8.16 -8.35
N SER A 140 29.57 6.96 -7.85
CA SER A 140 30.48 6.07 -7.11
C SER A 140 30.52 4.69 -7.74
#